data_AF-A0AAU8MGA2-F1
#
_entry.id   AF-A0AAU8MGA2-F1
#
_cell.length_a   1.000
_cell.length_b   1.000
_cell.length_c   1.000
_cell.angle_alpha   90.00
_cell.angle_beta   90.00
_cell.angle_gamma   90.00
#
_symmetry.space_group_name_H-M   'P 1'
#
loop_
_entity.id
_entity.type
_entity.pdbx_description
1 polymer ?
#
loop_
_entity_poly.entity_id
_entity_poly.type
_entity_poly.pdbx_seq_one_letter_code
_entity_poly.pdbx_strand_id
1 'polypeptide(L)'
;MNPPVKIRNPCPPGACDCERERLEAEDADLRILKLTRDAEITLLERLGRVESLEDLQHMQRRIFEQLGVRIEIAPGFNEVRTMRGISIVVEKKTGLCRKTRKRVASAIRSALEARPQIAYQLLNANDLLRDA
;
A
#
# COMPACT_ATOMS: atom_id res chain seq x y z
N MET A 1 -31.16 8.56 -8.11
CA MET A 1 -30.36 7.86 -9.13
C MET A 1 -28.95 7.69 -8.58
N ASN A 2 -28.58 6.45 -8.22
CA ASN A 2 -27.25 6.16 -7.68
C ASN A 2 -26.26 6.24 -8.86
N PRO A 3 -25.23 7.11 -8.83
CA PRO A 3 -24.28 7.18 -9.94
C PRO A 3 -23.62 5.81 -10.12
N PRO A 4 -23.40 5.34 -11.37
CA PRO A 4 -22.77 4.06 -11.61
C PRO A 4 -21.41 4.06 -10.92
N VAL A 5 -21.21 3.13 -9.99
CA VAL A 5 -19.92 2.92 -9.33
C VAL A 5 -18.90 2.76 -10.46
N LYS A 6 -17.94 3.68 -10.56
CA LYS A 6 -16.85 3.56 -11.52
C LYS A 6 -16.01 2.35 -11.10
N ILE A 7 -16.34 1.20 -11.65
CA ILE A 7 -15.64 -0.05 -11.39
C ILE A 7 -14.44 -0.09 -12.33
N ARG A 8 -13.29 -0.49 -11.79
CA ARG A 8 -12.04 -0.66 -12.52
C ARG A 8 -12.22 -1.50 -13.80
N ASN A 9 -11.64 -1.08 -14.92
CA ASN A 9 -11.61 -1.88 -16.16
C ASN A 9 -10.99 -3.26 -15.90
N PRO A 10 -11.53 -4.33 -16.51
CA PRO A 10 -11.00 -5.67 -16.36
C PRO A 10 -9.53 -5.71 -16.79
N CYS A 11 -8.73 -6.49 -16.08
CA CYS A 11 -7.33 -6.66 -16.44
C CYS A 11 -7.22 -7.55 -17.69
N PRO A 12 -6.32 -7.26 -18.63
CA PRO A 12 -6.16 -8.09 -19.82
C PRO A 12 -5.75 -9.52 -19.43
N PRO A 13 -6.28 -10.55 -20.13
CA PRO A 13 -6.03 -11.95 -19.81
C PRO A 13 -4.53 -12.26 -19.87
N GLY A 14 -4.02 -12.96 -18.84
CA GLY A 14 -2.60 -13.33 -18.72
C GLY A 14 -1.66 -12.23 -18.19
N ALA A 15 -2.09 -10.98 -18.12
CA ALA A 15 -1.26 -9.86 -17.66
C ALA A 15 -1.38 -9.56 -16.15
N CYS A 16 -2.40 -10.11 -15.48
CA CYS A 16 -2.70 -9.82 -14.08
C CYS A 16 -2.94 -11.08 -13.25
N ASP A 17 -2.32 -11.11 -12.07
CA ASP A 17 -2.49 -12.10 -11.00
C ASP A 17 -3.56 -11.71 -9.97
N CYS A 18 -4.47 -10.81 -10.35
CA CYS A 18 -5.43 -10.20 -9.44
C CYS A 18 -6.65 -11.08 -9.15
N GLU A 19 -6.84 -12.21 -9.86
CA GLU A 19 -7.93 -13.16 -9.63
C GLU A 19 -9.29 -12.45 -9.51
N ARG A 20 -9.55 -11.47 -10.39
CA ARG A 20 -10.71 -10.59 -10.30
C ARG A 20 -12.01 -11.40 -10.36
N GLU A 21 -12.03 -12.50 -11.10
CA GLU A 21 -13.20 -13.36 -11.22
C GLU A 21 -13.66 -13.89 -9.85
N ARG A 22 -12.74 -14.06 -8.89
CA ARG A 22 -13.07 -14.48 -7.52
C ARG A 22 -13.82 -13.42 -6.71
N LEU A 23 -13.91 -12.18 -7.21
CA LEU A 23 -14.71 -11.12 -6.58
C LEU A 23 -16.20 -11.23 -6.90
N GLU A 24 -16.61 -12.20 -7.72
CA GLU A 24 -18.03 -12.51 -7.99
C GLU A 24 -18.66 -13.36 -6.88
N ALA A 25 -17.86 -13.87 -5.93
CA ALA A 25 -18.36 -14.58 -4.76
C ALA A 25 -19.09 -13.64 -3.79
N GLU A 26 -20.14 -14.13 -3.13
CA GLU A 26 -20.97 -13.34 -2.20
C GLU A 26 -20.20 -12.75 -1.01
N ASP A 27 -19.18 -13.47 -0.51
CA ASP A 27 -18.32 -13.03 0.59
C ASP A 27 -17.07 -12.25 0.13
N ALA A 28 -16.98 -11.90 -1.16
CA ALA A 28 -15.82 -11.20 -1.68
C ALA A 28 -15.73 -9.76 -1.17
N ASP A 29 -14.53 -9.33 -0.80
CA ASP A 29 -14.29 -7.94 -0.41
C ASP A 29 -14.25 -7.02 -1.64
N LEU A 30 -15.43 -6.48 -1.99
CA LEU A 30 -15.62 -5.60 -3.15
C LEU A 30 -15.00 -4.20 -2.99
N ARG A 31 -14.48 -3.85 -1.79
CA ARG A 31 -13.87 -2.53 -1.55
C ARG A 31 -12.72 -2.24 -2.52
N ILE A 32 -11.97 -3.27 -2.90
CA ILE A 32 -10.86 -3.17 -3.84
C ILE A 32 -11.28 -2.68 -5.24
N LEU A 33 -12.55 -2.89 -5.62
CA LEU A 33 -13.08 -2.43 -6.91
C LEU A 33 -13.17 -0.91 -7.01
N LYS A 34 -13.15 -0.20 -5.87
CA LYS A 34 -13.09 1.27 -5.80
C LYS A 34 -11.72 1.82 -6.21
N LEU A 35 -10.68 0.99 -6.30
CA LEU A 35 -9.35 1.37 -6.77
C LEU A 35 -9.34 1.53 -8.30
N THR A 36 -9.97 2.59 -8.79
CA THR A 36 -9.91 3.01 -10.19
C THR A 36 -8.51 3.50 -10.55
N ARG A 37 -8.27 3.73 -11.85
CA ARG A 37 -6.99 4.30 -12.31
C ARG A 37 -6.74 5.68 -11.71
N ASP A 38 -7.77 6.52 -11.63
CA ASP A 38 -7.68 7.85 -11.03
C ASP A 38 -7.40 7.75 -9.52
N ALA A 39 -8.12 6.87 -8.83
CA ALA A 39 -7.89 6.62 -7.40
C ALA A 39 -6.48 6.08 -7.13
N GLU A 40 -5.94 5.23 -8.01
CA GLU A 40 -4.55 4.76 -7.94
C GLU A 40 -3.56 5.93 -8.09
N ILE A 41 -3.77 6.83 -9.06
CA ILE A 41 -2.90 8.00 -9.23
C ILE A 41 -2.95 8.90 -7.99
N THR A 42 -4.15 9.26 -7.51
CA THR A 42 -4.30 10.07 -6.29
C THR A 42 -3.69 9.40 -5.07
N LEU A 43 -3.81 8.07 -4.94
CA LEU A 43 -3.19 7.31 -3.87
C LEU A 43 -1.66 7.42 -3.91
N LEU A 44 -1.06 7.23 -5.08
CA LEU A 44 0.40 7.31 -5.26
C LEU A 44 0.93 8.73 -5.00
N GLU A 45 0.21 9.75 -5.46
CA GLU A 45 0.55 11.16 -5.18
C GLU A 45 0.52 11.46 -3.68
N ARG A 46 -0.52 11.00 -2.97
CA ARG A 46 -0.63 11.17 -1.51
C ARG A 46 0.48 10.43 -0.78
N LEU A 47 0.76 9.18 -1.16
CA LEU A 47 1.86 8.40 -0.58
C LEU A 47 3.22 9.08 -0.81
N GLY A 48 3.43 9.71 -1.96
CA GLY A 48 4.63 10.49 -2.25
C GLY A 48 4.76 11.78 -1.42
N ARG A 49 3.65 12.31 -0.90
CA ARG A 49 3.61 13.55 -0.11
C ARG A 49 3.71 13.33 1.39
N VAL A 50 3.75 12.08 1.87
CA VAL A 50 3.81 11.76 3.30
C VAL A 50 4.98 12.47 3.98
N GLU A 51 4.70 13.16 5.08
CA GLU A 51 5.67 14.04 5.75
C GLU A 51 6.19 13.48 7.08
N SER A 52 5.44 12.59 7.72
CA SER A 52 5.78 12.01 9.03
C SER A 52 5.45 10.52 9.11
N LEU A 53 5.99 9.85 10.13
CA LEU A 53 5.64 8.45 10.42
C LEU A 53 4.16 8.30 10.76
N GLU A 54 3.59 9.26 11.49
CA GLU A 54 2.16 9.27 11.85
C GLU A 54 1.28 9.37 10.60
N ASP A 55 1.62 10.23 9.64
CA ASP A 55 0.89 10.35 8.38
C ASP A 55 1.00 9.06 7.55
N LEU A 56 2.18 8.43 7.53
CA LEU A 56 2.36 7.12 6.91
C LEU A 56 1.47 6.04 7.55
N GLN A 57 1.40 5.99 8.88
CA GLN A 57 0.54 5.05 9.62
C GLN A 57 -0.94 5.35 9.38
N HIS A 58 -1.33 6.62 9.39
CA HIS A 58 -2.69 7.05 9.10
C HIS A 58 -3.11 6.65 7.69
N MET A 59 -2.23 6.82 6.70
CA MET A 59 -2.45 6.37 5.32
C MET A 59 -2.59 4.85 5.22
N GLN A 60 -1.74 4.07 5.89
CA GLN A 60 -1.87 2.59 5.93
C GLN A 60 -3.24 2.17 6.46
N ARG A 61 -3.70 2.77 7.57
CA ARG A 61 -5.02 2.50 8.14
C ARG A 61 -6.15 2.86 7.18
N ARG A 62 -6.09 4.04 6.56
CA ARG A 62 -7.10 4.48 5.59
C ARG A 62 -7.17 3.58 4.37
N ILE A 63 -6.05 3.11 3.86
CA ILE A 63 -5.98 2.15 2.75
C ILE A 63 -6.64 0.82 3.15
N PHE A 64 -6.37 0.34 4.36
CA PHE A 64 -7.01 -0.87 4.87
C PHE A 64 -8.53 -0.71 5.05
N GLU A 65 -8.98 0.41 5.62
CA GLU A 65 -10.41 0.67 5.82
C GLU A 65 -11.16 0.80 4.48
N GLN A 66 -10.60 1.58 3.55
CA GLN A 66 -11.25 1.92 2.28
C GLN A 66 -11.15 0.84 1.21
N LEU A 67 -10.02 0.13 1.13
CA LEU A 67 -9.71 -0.84 0.07
C LEU A 67 -9.49 -2.26 0.59
N GLY A 68 -9.36 -2.45 1.91
CA GLY A 68 -9.06 -3.74 2.50
C GLY A 68 -7.63 -4.23 2.22
N VAL A 69 -6.73 -3.34 1.79
CA VAL A 69 -5.34 -3.67 1.46
C VAL A 69 -4.46 -3.38 2.67
N ARG A 70 -3.67 -4.38 3.08
CA ARG A 70 -2.68 -4.22 4.14
C ARG A 70 -1.32 -3.91 3.54
N ILE A 71 -0.63 -2.98 4.19
CA ILE A 71 0.73 -2.59 3.86
C ILE A 71 1.51 -2.75 5.15
N GLU A 72 2.61 -3.48 5.08
CA GLU A 72 3.52 -3.69 6.17
C GLU A 72 4.83 -2.98 5.85
N ILE A 73 5.28 -2.14 6.77
CA ILE A 73 6.53 -1.40 6.65
C ILE A 73 7.33 -1.68 7.91
N ALA A 74 8.43 -2.42 7.76
CA ALA A 74 9.25 -2.84 8.88
C ALA A 74 10.73 -2.67 8.54
N PRO A 75 11.57 -2.29 9.51
CA PRO A 75 13.01 -2.39 9.33
C PRO A 75 13.41 -3.86 9.15
N GLY A 76 14.30 -4.11 8.19
CA GLY A 76 14.86 -5.42 7.95
C GLY A 76 15.74 -5.88 9.11
N PHE A 77 15.91 -7.20 9.21
CA PHE A 77 16.66 -7.83 10.31
C PHE A 77 18.15 -7.47 10.34
N ASN A 78 18.74 -7.12 9.19
CA ASN A 78 20.15 -6.73 9.12
C ASN A 78 20.25 -5.21 9.24
N GLU A 79 20.83 -4.76 10.36
CA GLU A 79 21.37 -3.43 10.63
C GLU A 79 21.04 -2.39 9.54
N VAL A 80 19.95 -1.64 9.72
CA VAL A 80 19.42 -0.72 8.70
C VAL A 80 20.32 0.53 8.63
N ARG A 81 21.50 0.38 8.02
CA ARG A 81 22.44 1.49 7.75
C ARG A 81 22.00 2.35 6.56
N THR A 82 21.03 1.87 5.78
CA THR A 82 20.51 2.56 4.59
C THR A 82 19.02 2.29 4.40
N MET A 83 18.34 3.17 3.66
CA MET A 83 16.91 3.05 3.31
C MET A 83 16.53 1.72 2.63
N ARG A 84 17.51 1.03 2.02
CA ARG A 84 17.33 -0.31 1.42
C ARG A 84 17.05 -1.41 2.43
N GLY A 85 17.38 -1.18 3.71
CA GLY A 85 17.07 -2.12 4.78
C GLY A 85 15.60 -2.10 5.19
N ILE A 86 14.77 -1.16 4.72
CA ILE A 86 13.34 -1.14 5.07
C ILE A 86 12.55 -2.06 4.13
N SER A 87 11.92 -3.06 4.71
CA SER A 87 10.97 -3.94 4.03
C SER A 87 9.63 -3.22 3.88
N ILE A 88 9.12 -3.16 2.64
CA ILE A 88 7.81 -2.60 2.32
C ILE A 88 7.04 -3.69 1.58
N VAL A 89 6.08 -4.30 2.26
CA VAL A 89 5.28 -5.40 1.73
C VAL A 89 3.83 -4.94 1.59
N VAL A 90 3.30 -5.04 0.37
CA VAL A 90 1.86 -4.87 0.13
C VAL A 90 1.25 -6.27 0.03
N GLU A 91 0.41 -6.63 0.98
CA GLU A 91 -0.19 -7.96 1.05
C GLU A 91 -0.95 -8.29 -0.24
N LYS A 92 -0.90 -9.57 -0.63
CA LYS A 92 -1.69 -10.05 -1.76
C LYS A 92 -3.17 -10.00 -1.37
N LYS A 93 -3.97 -9.29 -2.17
CA LYS A 93 -5.42 -9.25 -2.06
C LYS A 93 -6.05 -9.58 -3.40
N THR A 94 -7.11 -10.38 -3.39
CA THR A 94 -7.98 -10.58 -4.54
C THR A 94 -8.46 -9.23 -5.06
N GLY A 95 -8.36 -9.00 -6.37
CA GLY A 95 -8.63 -7.72 -7.05
C GLY A 95 -7.42 -6.77 -7.18
N LEU A 96 -6.33 -7.00 -6.46
CA LEU A 96 -5.15 -6.13 -6.46
C LEU A 96 -4.03 -6.68 -7.36
N CYS A 97 -3.72 -5.96 -8.44
CA CYS A 97 -2.66 -6.37 -9.38
C CYS A 97 -1.29 -6.31 -8.73
N ARG A 98 -0.39 -7.24 -9.09
CA ARG A 98 1.06 -7.13 -8.82
C ARG A 98 1.65 -5.79 -9.22
N LYS A 99 1.22 -5.24 -10.36
CA LYS A 99 1.69 -3.91 -10.83
C LYS A 99 1.35 -2.82 -9.81
N THR A 100 0.12 -2.76 -9.34
CA THR A 100 -0.32 -1.77 -8.34
C THR A 100 0.41 -1.97 -7.01
N ARG A 101 0.57 -3.21 -6.54
CA ARG A 101 1.37 -3.51 -5.34
C ARG A 101 2.80 -2.95 -5.45
N LYS A 102 3.47 -3.19 -6.59
CA LYS A 102 4.81 -2.65 -6.86
C LYS A 102 4.83 -1.12 -6.90
N ARG A 103 3.82 -0.48 -7.52
CA ARG A 103 3.73 0.99 -7.59
C ARG A 103 3.55 1.61 -6.21
N VAL A 104 2.66 1.06 -5.40
CA VAL A 104 2.43 1.51 -4.01
C VAL A 104 3.71 1.37 -3.17
N ALA A 105 4.34 0.20 -3.21
CA ALA A 105 5.61 -0.02 -2.51
C ALA A 105 6.71 0.95 -2.97
N SER A 106 6.79 1.20 -4.28
CA SER A 106 7.75 2.14 -4.85
C SER A 106 7.48 3.58 -4.41
N ALA A 107 6.22 4.02 -4.36
CA ALA A 107 5.86 5.37 -3.93
C ALA A 107 6.23 5.61 -2.46
N ILE A 108 5.95 4.63 -1.59
CA ILE A 108 6.36 4.68 -0.19
C ILE A 108 7.89 4.73 -0.09
N ARG A 109 8.61 3.89 -0.84
CA ARG A 109 10.07 3.91 -0.84
C ARG A 109 10.62 5.28 -1.26
N SER A 110 10.09 5.86 -2.33
CA SER A 110 10.50 7.19 -2.79
C SER A 110 10.18 8.29 -1.76
N ALA A 111 9.05 8.19 -1.05
CA ALA A 111 8.72 9.12 0.02
C ALA A 111 9.69 9.02 1.19
N LEU A 112 10.05 7.80 1.60
CA LEU A 112 11.05 7.57 2.65
C LEU A 112 12.44 8.07 2.21
N GLU A 113 12.85 7.83 0.96
CA GLU A 113 14.12 8.32 0.40
C GLU A 113 14.17 9.86 0.36
N ALA A 114 13.07 10.51 0.01
CA ALA A 114 12.96 11.97 0.02
C ALA A 114 12.95 12.55 1.45
N ARG A 115 12.45 11.80 2.43
CA ARG A 115 12.31 12.21 3.83
C ARG A 115 12.86 11.14 4.79
N PRO A 116 14.20 11.02 4.90
CA PRO A 116 14.84 10.00 5.72
C PRO A 116 14.48 10.10 7.21
N GLN A 117 13.98 11.26 7.68
CA GLN A 117 13.47 11.45 9.05
C GLN A 117 12.38 10.44 9.40
N ILE A 118 11.49 10.10 8.46
CA ILE A 118 10.42 9.11 8.65
C ILE A 118 11.02 7.73 8.91
N ALA A 119 12.07 7.36 8.17
CA ALA A 119 12.77 6.10 8.36
C ALA A 119 13.49 6.02 9.71
N TYR A 120 14.14 7.11 10.14
CA TYR A 120 14.75 7.15 11.48
C TYR A 120 13.72 7.02 12.60
N GLN A 121 12.56 7.69 12.47
CA GLN A 121 11.46 7.51 13.42
C GLN A 121 10.93 6.08 13.43
N LEU A 122 10.79 5.46 12.26
CA LEU A 122 10.37 4.05 12.14
C LEU A 122 11.36 3.12 12.84
N LEU A 123 12.67 3.35 12.67
CA LEU A 123 13.72 2.58 13.33
C LEU A 123 13.64 2.74 14.84
N ASN A 124 13.63 3.98 15.33
CA ASN A 124 13.53 4.28 16.76
C ASN A 124 12.28 3.66 17.41
N ALA A 125 11.13 3.74 16.74
CA ALA A 125 9.88 3.15 17.24
C ALA A 125 9.94 1.62 17.33
N ASN A 126 10.69 0.95 16.44
CA ASN A 126 10.88 -0.50 16.49
C ASN A 126 11.97 -0.91 17.49
N ASP A 127 13.00 -0.09 17.68
CA ASP A 127 14.07 -0.32 18.66
C ASP A 127 13.51 -0.29 20.09
N LEU A 128 12.68 0.72 20.38
CA LEU A 128 11.94 0.84 21.65
C LEU A 128 11.03 -0.36 21.96
N LEU A 129 10.60 -1.12 20.95
CA LEU A 129 9.77 -2.32 21.10
C LEU A 129 10.60 -3.61 21.24
N ARG A 130 11.89 -3.59 20.90
CA ARG A 130 12.80 -4.75 21.01
C ARG A 130 13.55 -4.78 22.33
N ASP A 131 13.75 -3.61 22.96
CA ASP A 131 14.44 -3.46 24.25
C ASP A 131 13.52 -3.54 25.49
N ALA A 132 12.23 -3.90 25.31
CA ALA A 132 11.25 -4.08 26.39
C ALA A 132 10.87 -5.56 26.58
#